data_AF-A0AAW9QK51-F1
#
_entry.id   AF-A0AAW9QK51-F1
#
_cell.length_a   1.000
_cell.length_b   1.000
_cell.length_c   1.000
_cell.angle_alpha   90.00
_cell.angle_beta   90.00
_cell.angle_gamma   90.00
#
_symmetry.space_group_name_H-M   'P 1'
#
loop_
_entity.id
_entity.type
_entity.pdbx_description
1 polymer ?
#
loop_
_entity_poly.entity_id
_entity_poly.type
_entity_poly.pdbx_seq_one_letter_code
_entity_poly.pdbx_strand_id
1 'polypeptide(L)'
;MMRLLRVRVPDFRALKNLDIAFERKFVPNIFSIDGQSTSAKSTLLQIIFILLHCSGDPGKAKFFQRLLEHFDFDSEQKTVAIFEIWDGTKIVTLEFFVRKYNSFQRSIDLARLNKKQSEALQSYQWLTIEEKEELDKKVQLLNADLKALNSIEARARAIAGIPDQTERQKWIEREIEVCQRLHSRQKQWIGFSDRASSFMTHPEDFHQAVIDLAKRIQEILFDLSVRKDRYDYLLKAIAEQLRPKNQYLITDYLQHQEKCLLLCSATSIEFDRIEGFLRELSDRVYFASPSTNFFLFINQPTRDSGSDLGRNLALDYEEKLKEIKEKMPSFFTYDFFTLDVLNNYAPYTGYLPDREETAVETTQKKFWRLMEEVEKMFGYRKKMVEKRLPEATSQREGSGNDRGYDPSNLTYSEFKRLNIYLWLKYRKIENSIVLMDDIEGGFPTDWQGQLIGDLQAWEPTNQYILTTRSPEIRRALPAAHHKTIEFKGYFKGRLKSMEKIPIEETDKKSTDKKLTDKKSIDRKKI
;
A
#
# COMPACT_ATOMS: atom_id res chain seq x y z
N MET A 1 -20.66 11.87 -3.11
CA MET A 1 -20.46 10.73 -2.18
C MET A 1 -20.42 9.46 -3.00
N MET A 2 -19.29 8.76 -3.00
CA MET A 2 -19.15 7.50 -3.74
C MET A 2 -19.64 6.32 -2.91
N ARG A 3 -20.35 5.38 -3.53
CA ARG A 3 -20.82 4.14 -2.89
C ARG A 3 -20.64 2.95 -3.83
N LEU A 4 -20.16 1.82 -3.30
CA LEU A 4 -20.19 0.53 -3.97
C LEU A 4 -21.62 -0.04 -3.89
N LEU A 5 -22.28 -0.20 -5.02
CA LEU A 5 -23.64 -0.75 -5.10
C LEU A 5 -23.67 -2.24 -5.43
N ARG A 6 -22.65 -2.75 -6.13
CA ARG A 6 -22.59 -4.17 -6.48
C ARG A 6 -21.15 -4.59 -6.75
N VAL A 7 -20.81 -5.81 -6.35
CA VAL A 7 -19.57 -6.49 -6.72
C VAL A 7 -19.91 -7.85 -7.30
N ARG A 8 -19.34 -8.15 -8.47
CA ARG A 8 -19.43 -9.45 -9.13
C ARG A 8 -18.02 -9.99 -9.36
N VAL A 9 -17.79 -11.25 -8.98
CA VAL A 9 -16.51 -11.94 -9.21
C VAL A 9 -16.84 -13.27 -9.89
N PRO A 10 -16.69 -13.35 -11.23
CA PRO A 10 -17.03 -14.56 -11.98
C PRO A 10 -16.19 -15.76 -11.55
N ASP A 11 -14.88 -15.56 -11.49
CA ASP A 11 -13.94 -16.58 -11.06
C ASP A 11 -12.63 -15.93 -10.63
N PHE A 12 -12.34 -15.95 -9.33
CA PHE A 12 -11.06 -15.55 -8.77
C PHE A 12 -10.72 -16.37 -7.53
N ARG A 13 -9.70 -17.24 -7.63
CA ARG A 13 -9.27 -18.13 -6.53
C ARG A 13 -10.45 -18.90 -5.92
N ALA A 14 -10.80 -18.61 -4.67
CA ALA A 14 -11.91 -19.22 -3.92
C ALA A 14 -13.29 -18.59 -4.23
N LEU A 15 -13.34 -17.45 -4.92
CA LEU A 15 -14.56 -16.74 -5.27
C LEU A 15 -15.05 -17.22 -6.63
N LYS A 16 -16.22 -17.85 -6.68
CA LYS A 16 -16.80 -18.40 -7.92
C LYS A 16 -18.25 -17.94 -8.06
N ASN A 17 -18.56 -17.28 -9.18
CA ASN A 17 -19.87 -16.73 -9.51
C ASN A 17 -20.45 -15.88 -8.35
N LEU A 18 -19.59 -15.07 -7.73
CA LEU A 18 -20.01 -14.19 -6.65
C LEU A 18 -20.79 -13.01 -7.24
N ASP A 19 -21.90 -12.67 -6.59
CA ASP A 19 -22.69 -11.48 -6.91
C ASP A 19 -23.30 -10.92 -5.62
N ILE A 20 -22.82 -9.77 -5.17
CA ILE A 20 -23.30 -9.09 -3.96
C ILE A 20 -23.74 -7.69 -4.33
N ALA A 21 -24.97 -7.33 -3.96
CA ALA A 21 -25.51 -5.98 -4.05
C ALA A 21 -25.57 -5.31 -2.67
N PHE A 22 -25.35 -4.00 -2.63
CA PHE A 22 -25.41 -3.13 -1.46
C PHE A 22 -26.41 -2.00 -1.73
N GLU A 23 -27.42 -1.90 -0.89
CA GLU A 23 -28.57 -1.04 -1.13
C GLU A 23 -28.23 0.43 -0.86
N ARG A 24 -28.40 1.27 -1.88
CA ARG A 24 -28.04 2.69 -1.83
C ARG A 24 -28.70 3.45 -0.68
N LYS A 25 -29.92 3.11 -0.27
CA LYS A 25 -30.73 3.92 0.67
C LYS A 25 -30.72 3.42 2.11
N PHE A 26 -29.93 2.38 2.41
CA PHE A 26 -29.92 1.80 3.76
C PHE A 26 -29.24 2.73 4.77
N VAL A 27 -29.80 2.75 5.98
CA VAL A 27 -29.30 3.47 7.15
C VAL A 27 -29.39 2.52 8.35
N PRO A 28 -28.29 2.26 9.07
CA PRO A 28 -26.94 2.75 8.82
C PRO A 28 -26.36 2.21 7.50
N ASN A 29 -25.45 2.94 6.86
CA ASN A 29 -24.82 2.49 5.60
C ASN A 29 -23.68 1.50 5.87
N ILE A 30 -24.00 0.46 6.64
CA ILE A 30 -23.09 -0.56 7.14
C ILE A 30 -23.63 -1.91 6.69
N PHE A 31 -22.78 -2.70 6.04
CA PHE A 31 -23.09 -4.03 5.55
C PHE A 31 -22.12 -5.03 6.15
N SER A 32 -22.62 -6.20 6.51
CA SER A 32 -21.77 -7.31 6.96
C SER A 32 -21.76 -8.42 5.92
N ILE A 33 -20.58 -8.90 5.58
CA ILE A 33 -20.38 -10.06 4.72
C ILE A 33 -20.20 -11.28 5.61
N ASP A 34 -21.11 -12.24 5.47
CA ASP A 34 -21.05 -13.56 6.10
C ASP A 34 -20.68 -14.63 5.06
N GLY A 35 -20.18 -15.76 5.54
CA GLY A 35 -19.71 -16.87 4.74
C GLY A 35 -18.87 -17.84 5.55
N GLN A 36 -18.95 -19.13 5.20
CA GLN A 36 -18.26 -20.21 5.92
C GLN A 36 -16.73 -20.15 5.81
N SER A 37 -16.20 -19.52 4.75
CA SER A 37 -14.76 -19.38 4.54
C SER A 37 -14.28 -17.98 4.92
N THR A 38 -13.56 -17.86 6.04
CA THR A 38 -12.91 -16.61 6.47
C THR A 38 -11.93 -16.11 5.40
N SER A 39 -11.21 -17.01 4.73
CA SER A 39 -10.25 -16.62 3.68
C SER A 39 -10.92 -16.05 2.44
N ALA A 40 -12.09 -16.56 2.03
CA ALA A 40 -12.84 -16.02 0.89
C ALA A 40 -13.36 -14.60 1.16
N LYS A 41 -13.86 -14.33 2.38
CA LYS A 41 -14.31 -13.00 2.82
C LYS A 41 -13.18 -11.98 2.75
N SER A 42 -12.01 -12.31 3.32
CA SER A 42 -10.82 -11.46 3.25
C SER A 42 -10.36 -11.26 1.80
N THR A 43 -10.31 -12.33 0.99
CA THR A 43 -9.96 -12.27 -0.44
C THR A 43 -10.86 -11.27 -1.18
N LEU A 44 -12.18 -11.29 -0.93
CA LEU A 44 -13.12 -10.37 -1.56
C LEU A 44 -12.80 -8.91 -1.20
N LEU A 45 -12.62 -8.59 0.07
CA LEU A 45 -12.28 -7.22 0.47
C LEU A 45 -10.96 -6.75 -0.13
N GLN A 46 -9.96 -7.63 -0.19
CA GLN A 46 -8.67 -7.31 -0.80
C GLN A 46 -8.78 -7.06 -2.30
N ILE A 47 -9.62 -7.81 -3.04
CA ILE A 47 -9.89 -7.56 -4.47
C ILE A 47 -10.59 -6.22 -4.66
N ILE A 48 -11.65 -5.94 -3.88
CA ILE A 48 -12.36 -4.65 -3.94
C ILE A 48 -11.36 -3.52 -3.69
N PHE A 49 -10.54 -3.64 -2.64
CA PHE A 49 -9.54 -2.65 -2.28
C PHE A 49 -8.56 -2.42 -3.42
N ILE A 50 -7.83 -3.44 -3.88
CA ILE A 50 -6.77 -3.24 -4.88
C ILE A 50 -7.33 -2.76 -6.21
N LEU A 51 -8.45 -3.32 -6.70
CA LEU A 51 -9.02 -2.91 -7.99
C LEU A 51 -9.54 -1.48 -7.99
N LEU A 52 -10.13 -1.01 -6.89
CA LEU A 52 -10.69 0.34 -6.81
C LEU A 52 -9.70 1.39 -6.29
N HIS A 53 -8.81 1.01 -5.36
CA HIS A 53 -7.83 1.91 -4.74
C HIS A 53 -6.54 2.07 -5.56
N CYS A 54 -6.09 1.03 -6.26
CA CYS A 54 -4.82 1.10 -7.00
C CYS A 54 -5.01 1.55 -8.46
N SER A 55 -6.24 1.57 -8.99
CA SER A 55 -6.50 1.83 -10.41
C SER A 55 -6.32 3.28 -10.84
N GLY A 56 -6.35 4.22 -9.90
CA GLY A 56 -6.09 5.64 -10.14
C GLY A 56 -4.62 6.06 -10.09
N ASP A 57 -3.71 5.17 -9.66
CA ASP A 57 -2.31 5.50 -9.39
C ASP A 57 -1.37 4.49 -10.07
N PRO A 58 -0.67 4.87 -11.16
CA PRO A 58 0.23 3.97 -11.86
C PRO A 58 1.41 3.51 -10.98
N GLY A 59 1.78 4.26 -9.94
CA GLY A 59 2.81 3.87 -8.96
C GLY A 59 2.41 2.70 -8.06
N LYS A 60 1.16 2.26 -8.14
CA LYS A 60 0.61 1.09 -7.45
C LYS A 60 0.52 -0.17 -8.33
N ALA A 61 1.05 -0.12 -9.57
CA ALA A 61 1.05 -1.22 -10.54
C ALA A 61 1.46 -2.59 -9.95
N LYS A 62 2.55 -2.63 -9.18
CA LYS A 62 3.08 -3.86 -8.54
C LYS A 62 2.07 -4.60 -7.66
N PHE A 63 1.10 -3.91 -7.06
CA PHE A 63 0.11 -4.55 -6.21
C PHE A 63 -0.89 -5.38 -7.02
N PHE A 64 -1.18 -4.96 -8.27
CA PHE A 64 -1.97 -5.76 -9.20
C PHE A 64 -1.22 -7.03 -9.62
N GLN A 65 0.06 -6.91 -9.96
CA GLN A 65 0.87 -8.07 -10.37
C GLN A 65 0.87 -9.14 -9.27
N ARG A 66 1.05 -8.74 -8.01
CA ARG A 66 1.01 -9.65 -6.85
C ARG A 66 -0.37 -10.28 -6.65
N LEU A 67 -1.43 -9.47 -6.72
CA LEU A 67 -2.80 -9.97 -6.60
C LEU A 67 -3.10 -11.04 -7.68
N LEU A 68 -2.62 -10.80 -8.91
CA LEU A 68 -2.87 -11.60 -10.10
C LEU A 68 -1.86 -12.73 -10.34
N GLU A 69 -0.83 -12.88 -9.50
CA GLU A 69 0.26 -13.84 -9.72
C GLU A 69 -0.21 -15.29 -9.94
N HIS A 70 -1.26 -15.70 -9.23
CA HIS A 70 -1.88 -17.03 -9.34
C HIS A 70 -3.24 -17.00 -10.03
N PHE A 71 -3.53 -15.92 -10.77
CA PHE A 71 -4.76 -15.78 -11.52
C PHE A 71 -4.61 -16.45 -12.88
N ASP A 72 -4.87 -17.76 -12.92
CA ASP A 72 -4.71 -18.54 -14.13
C ASP A 72 -5.88 -18.33 -15.12
N PHE A 73 -5.54 -18.19 -16.40
CA PHE A 73 -6.50 -18.05 -17.48
C PHE A 73 -5.94 -18.54 -18.82
N ASP A 74 -6.57 -19.59 -19.35
CA ASP A 74 -6.23 -20.15 -20.66
C ASP A 74 -6.76 -19.29 -21.81
N SER A 75 -7.87 -18.59 -21.58
CA SER A 75 -8.54 -17.73 -22.55
C SER A 75 -7.70 -16.51 -22.95
N GLU A 76 -8.03 -15.87 -24.07
CA GLU A 76 -7.36 -14.63 -24.49
C GLU A 76 -7.61 -13.47 -23.51
N GLN A 77 -8.76 -13.49 -22.84
CA GLN A 77 -9.14 -12.54 -21.81
C GLN A 77 -9.98 -13.22 -20.72
N LYS A 78 -9.94 -12.69 -19.50
CA LYS A 78 -10.76 -13.16 -18.37
C LYS A 78 -11.14 -12.00 -17.44
N THR A 79 -12.41 -11.89 -17.11
CA THR A 79 -12.91 -10.90 -16.15
C THR A 79 -12.45 -11.25 -14.73
N VAL A 80 -11.87 -10.27 -14.05
CA VAL A 80 -11.42 -10.37 -12.65
C VAL A 80 -12.58 -10.02 -11.72
N ALA A 81 -13.16 -8.83 -11.90
CA ALA A 81 -14.30 -8.37 -11.12
C ALA A 81 -15.07 -7.26 -11.85
N ILE A 82 -16.36 -7.12 -11.52
CA ILE A 82 -17.22 -6.05 -12.00
C ILE A 82 -17.80 -5.31 -10.81
N PHE A 83 -17.74 -3.99 -10.84
CA PHE A 83 -18.25 -3.12 -9.78
C PHE A 83 -19.30 -2.16 -10.34
N GLU A 84 -20.34 -1.91 -9.57
CA GLU A 84 -21.28 -0.80 -9.83
C GLU A 84 -21.06 0.26 -8.76
N ILE A 85 -20.60 1.43 -9.17
CA ILE A 85 -20.27 2.56 -8.29
C ILE A 85 -21.30 3.67 -8.51
N TRP A 86 -21.92 4.14 -7.43
CA TRP A 86 -22.69 5.37 -7.43
C TRP A 86 -21.75 6.54 -7.19
N ASP A 87 -21.65 7.47 -8.14
CA ASP A 87 -20.75 8.64 -8.02
C ASP A 87 -21.39 9.83 -7.26
N GLY A 88 -22.69 9.74 -6.97
CA GLY A 88 -23.49 10.85 -6.43
C GLY A 88 -24.60 11.29 -7.38
N THR A 89 -24.46 11.00 -8.67
CA THR A 89 -25.36 11.42 -9.75
C THR A 89 -25.84 10.25 -10.60
N LYS A 90 -24.98 9.28 -10.89
CA LYS A 90 -25.25 8.13 -11.75
C LYS A 90 -24.53 6.88 -11.26
N ILE A 91 -24.91 5.75 -11.84
CA ILE A 91 -24.25 4.46 -11.64
C ILE A 91 -23.25 4.27 -12.78
N VAL A 92 -22.01 3.99 -12.40
CA VAL A 92 -20.88 3.70 -13.27
C VAL A 92 -20.54 2.24 -13.08
N THR A 93 -20.57 1.44 -14.15
CA THR A 93 -20.10 0.06 -14.08
C THR A 93 -18.64 0.01 -14.50
N LEU A 94 -17.79 -0.55 -13.66
CA LEU A 94 -16.38 -0.81 -13.93
C LEU A 94 -16.17 -2.32 -14.06
N GLU A 95 -15.76 -2.80 -15.23
CA GLU A 95 -15.34 -4.18 -15.43
C GLU A 95 -13.82 -4.25 -15.55
N PHE A 96 -13.18 -4.93 -14.60
CA PHE A 96 -11.76 -5.21 -14.63
C PHE A 96 -11.52 -6.59 -15.21
N PHE A 97 -10.66 -6.68 -16.23
CA PHE A 97 -10.35 -7.92 -16.90
C PHE A 97 -8.89 -7.94 -17.37
N VAL A 98 -8.33 -9.14 -17.41
CA VAL A 98 -6.97 -9.36 -17.93
C VAL A 98 -7.06 -9.81 -19.37
N ARG A 99 -6.08 -9.40 -20.19
CA ARG A 99 -5.95 -9.81 -21.58
C ARG A 99 -4.50 -10.12 -21.92
N LYS A 100 -4.26 -11.25 -22.60
CA LYS A 100 -2.93 -11.58 -23.14
C LYS A 100 -2.53 -10.55 -24.18
N TYR A 101 -1.33 -9.99 -24.07
CA TYR A 101 -0.90 -8.96 -25.01
C TYR A 101 -0.78 -9.48 -26.44
N ASN A 102 -0.35 -10.73 -26.62
CA ASN A 102 -0.30 -11.33 -27.96
C ASN A 102 -1.68 -11.33 -28.66
N SER A 103 -2.76 -11.60 -27.90
CA SER A 103 -4.13 -11.45 -28.41
C SER A 103 -4.46 -9.99 -28.69
N PHE A 104 -4.10 -9.07 -27.78
CA PHE A 104 -4.29 -7.64 -27.99
C PHE A 104 -3.64 -7.17 -29.29
N GLN A 105 -2.36 -7.51 -29.50
CA GLN A 105 -1.55 -7.13 -30.65
C GLN A 105 -2.15 -7.60 -31.97
N ARG A 106 -2.70 -8.82 -32.02
CA ARG A 106 -3.39 -9.36 -33.21
C ARG A 106 -4.69 -8.60 -33.55
N SER A 107 -5.29 -7.93 -32.57
CA SER A 107 -6.55 -7.21 -32.75
C SER A 107 -6.42 -5.73 -33.10
N ILE A 108 -5.19 -5.29 -33.42
CA ILE A 108 -4.87 -3.87 -33.63
C ILE A 108 -5.22 -3.44 -35.04
N ASP A 109 -5.91 -2.31 -35.13
CA ASP A 109 -6.16 -1.60 -36.37
C ASP A 109 -5.02 -0.61 -36.63
N LEU A 110 -4.05 -1.03 -37.46
CA LEU A 110 -2.87 -0.23 -37.80
C LEU A 110 -3.24 1.08 -38.53
N ALA A 111 -4.41 1.16 -39.19
CA ALA A 111 -4.83 2.37 -39.90
C ALA A 111 -5.06 3.56 -38.97
N ARG A 112 -5.23 3.31 -37.66
CA ARG A 112 -5.41 4.33 -36.63
C ARG A 112 -4.11 4.86 -36.04
N LEU A 113 -2.98 4.24 -36.39
CA LEU A 113 -1.68 4.55 -35.81
C LEU A 113 -0.84 5.36 -36.79
N ASN A 114 -0.11 6.35 -36.28
CA ASN A 114 0.95 6.97 -37.03
C ASN A 114 2.18 6.03 -37.13
N LYS A 115 3.14 6.38 -38.00
CA LYS A 115 4.35 5.59 -38.22
C LYS A 115 5.10 5.25 -36.92
N LYS A 116 5.33 6.24 -36.05
CA LYS A 116 6.06 6.04 -34.78
C LYS A 116 5.31 5.14 -33.81
N GLN A 117 3.98 5.27 -33.74
CA GLN A 117 3.11 4.42 -32.93
C GLN A 117 3.12 2.98 -33.44
N SER A 118 3.03 2.78 -34.76
CA SER A 118 3.11 1.44 -35.36
C SER A 118 4.46 0.78 -35.10
N GLU A 119 5.56 1.53 -35.26
CA GLU A 119 6.93 1.04 -34.98
C GLU A 119 7.11 0.67 -33.51
N ALA A 120 6.63 1.53 -32.59
CA ALA A 120 6.70 1.26 -31.15
C ALA A 120 5.95 -0.02 -30.76
N LEU A 121 4.77 -0.23 -31.35
CA LEU A 121 3.91 -1.37 -31.03
C LEU A 121 4.43 -2.70 -31.57
N GLN A 122 5.14 -2.67 -32.70
CA GLN A 122 5.81 -3.83 -33.27
C GLN A 122 7.13 -4.18 -32.57
N SER A 123 7.67 -3.29 -31.74
CA SER A 123 8.90 -3.55 -31.00
C SER A 123 8.67 -4.50 -29.82
N TYR A 124 9.47 -5.57 -29.73
CA TYR A 124 9.37 -6.60 -28.68
C TYR A 124 9.99 -6.18 -27.32
N GLN A 125 10.73 -5.06 -27.28
CA GLN A 125 11.36 -4.54 -26.05
C GLN A 125 10.51 -3.45 -25.41
N TRP A 126 9.38 -3.84 -24.85
CA TRP A 126 8.60 -2.98 -23.98
C TRP A 126 9.11 -2.94 -22.55
N LEU A 127 8.91 -1.80 -21.90
CA LEU A 127 8.99 -1.70 -20.45
C LEU A 127 7.61 -2.01 -19.83
N THR A 128 7.54 -2.28 -18.54
CA THR A 128 6.28 -2.17 -17.79
C THR A 128 5.97 -0.70 -17.50
N ILE A 129 4.72 -0.37 -17.16
CA ILE A 129 4.34 0.98 -16.71
C ILE A 129 5.18 1.38 -15.49
N GLU A 130 5.47 0.44 -14.59
CA GLU A 130 6.35 0.66 -13.43
C GLU A 130 7.78 0.99 -13.86
N GLU A 131 8.37 0.22 -14.77
CA GLU A 131 9.71 0.49 -15.29
C GLU A 131 9.79 1.85 -16.01
N LYS A 132 8.69 2.29 -16.64
CA LYS A 132 8.60 3.64 -17.22
C LYS A 132 8.60 4.72 -16.15
N GLU A 133 7.86 4.56 -15.04
CA GLU A 133 7.90 5.52 -13.94
C GLU A 133 9.30 5.62 -13.31
N GLU A 134 9.99 4.49 -13.16
CA GLU A 134 11.38 4.48 -12.70
C GLU A 134 12.30 5.20 -13.69
N LEU A 135 12.10 4.98 -14.99
CA LEU A 135 12.80 5.68 -16.05
C LEU A 135 12.53 7.19 -15.99
N ASP A 136 11.29 7.61 -15.77
CA ASP A 136 10.89 9.00 -15.62
C ASP A 136 11.60 9.66 -14.43
N LYS A 137 11.62 8.99 -13.28
CA LYS A 137 12.35 9.47 -12.09
C LYS A 137 13.85 9.60 -12.37
N LYS A 138 14.45 8.61 -13.04
CA LYS A 138 15.87 8.63 -13.45
C LYS A 138 16.18 9.81 -14.39
N VAL A 139 15.35 10.02 -15.42
CA VAL A 139 15.50 11.13 -16.37
C VAL A 139 15.35 12.48 -15.66
N GLN A 140 14.39 12.63 -14.74
CA GLN A 140 14.23 13.86 -13.96
C GLN A 140 15.46 14.16 -13.09
N LEU A 141 15.98 13.14 -12.38
CA LEU A 141 17.18 13.27 -11.55
C LEU A 141 18.39 13.70 -12.39
N LEU A 142 18.64 13.01 -13.51
CA LEU A 142 19.81 13.30 -14.34
C LEU A 142 19.74 14.67 -15.02
N ASN A 143 18.54 15.13 -15.39
CA ASN A 143 18.36 16.51 -15.86
C ASN A 143 18.68 17.54 -14.77
N ALA A 144 18.32 17.27 -13.51
CA ALA A 144 18.67 18.12 -12.38
C ALA A 144 20.20 18.13 -12.14
N ASP A 145 20.85 16.98 -12.21
CA ASP A 145 22.31 16.85 -12.10
C ASP A 145 23.03 17.59 -13.22
N LEU A 146 22.57 17.45 -14.47
CA LEU A 146 23.15 18.16 -15.62
C LEU A 146 23.02 19.68 -15.46
N LYS A 147 21.86 20.17 -14.99
CA LYS A 147 21.66 21.59 -14.69
C LYS A 147 22.61 22.09 -13.60
N ALA A 148 22.86 21.27 -12.57
CA ALA A 148 23.81 21.59 -11.52
C ALA A 148 25.24 21.66 -12.06
N LEU A 149 25.66 20.70 -12.89
CA LEU A 149 26.98 20.67 -13.52
C LEU A 149 27.21 21.84 -14.47
N ASN A 150 26.23 22.19 -15.31
CA ASN A 150 26.34 23.37 -16.18
C ASN A 150 26.48 24.67 -15.36
N SER A 151 25.84 24.72 -14.18
CA SER A 151 26.00 25.85 -13.26
C SER A 151 27.39 25.88 -12.62
N ILE A 152 27.94 24.71 -12.26
CA ILE A 152 29.31 24.56 -11.74
C ILE A 152 30.32 24.97 -12.82
N GLU A 153 30.14 24.51 -14.06
CA GLU A 153 30.97 24.85 -15.21
C GLU A 153 31.01 26.37 -15.45
N ALA A 154 29.84 27.03 -15.44
CA ALA A 154 29.74 28.48 -15.61
C ALA A 154 30.50 29.24 -14.52
N ARG A 155 30.40 28.79 -13.26
CA ARG A 155 31.14 29.40 -12.15
C ARG A 155 32.65 29.09 -12.22
N ALA A 156 33.03 27.88 -12.62
CA ALA A 156 34.43 27.49 -12.81
C ALA A 156 35.12 28.39 -13.86
N ARG A 157 34.42 28.75 -14.95
CA ARG A 157 34.91 29.73 -15.93
C ARG A 157 35.14 31.11 -15.33
N ALA A 158 34.24 31.58 -14.46
CA ALA A 158 34.39 32.89 -13.81
C ALA A 158 35.62 32.95 -12.89
N ILE A 159 36.08 31.80 -12.40
CA ILE A 159 37.10 31.69 -11.36
C ILE A 159 38.51 31.59 -11.89
N ALA A 160 38.64 31.19 -13.16
CA ALA A 160 39.86 31.39 -13.92
C ALA A 160 40.32 32.88 -13.90
N GLY A 161 39.41 33.83 -13.64
CA GLY A 161 39.70 35.26 -13.50
C GLY A 161 40.10 35.76 -12.11
N ILE A 162 40.10 34.93 -11.04
CA ILE A 162 40.46 35.38 -9.68
C ILE A 162 41.99 35.44 -9.53
N PRO A 163 42.62 36.59 -9.22
CA PRO A 163 44.08 36.69 -9.12
C PRO A 163 44.68 35.93 -7.94
N ASP A 164 43.96 35.84 -6.81
CA ASP A 164 44.44 35.15 -5.62
C ASP A 164 44.29 33.62 -5.75
N GLN A 165 45.42 32.93 -5.70
CA GLN A 165 45.52 31.48 -5.77
C GLN A 165 44.87 30.79 -4.55
N THR A 166 44.89 31.43 -3.37
CA THR A 166 44.35 30.84 -2.13
C THR A 166 42.83 30.87 -2.11
N GLU A 167 42.24 32.00 -2.51
CA GLU A 167 40.80 32.15 -2.67
C GLU A 167 40.24 31.25 -3.79
N ARG A 168 40.97 31.15 -4.91
CA ARG A 168 40.68 30.21 -6.00
C ARG A 168 40.63 28.75 -5.51
N GLN A 169 41.59 28.35 -4.68
CA GLN A 169 41.66 26.99 -4.13
C GLN A 169 40.46 26.66 -3.23
N LYS A 170 40.13 27.55 -2.27
CA LYS A 170 38.99 27.35 -1.35
C LYS A 170 37.65 27.23 -2.07
N TRP A 171 37.50 27.93 -3.19
CA TRP A 171 36.28 27.84 -3.98
C TRP A 171 36.19 26.50 -4.72
N ILE A 172 37.30 26.07 -5.33
CA ILE A 172 37.37 24.79 -6.06
C ILE A 172 37.06 23.63 -5.10
N GLU A 173 37.58 23.65 -3.88
CA GLU A 173 37.29 22.65 -2.85
C GLU A 173 35.78 22.55 -2.53
N ARG A 174 35.08 23.68 -2.43
CA ARG A 174 33.62 23.71 -2.18
C ARG A 174 32.81 23.09 -3.32
N GLU A 175 33.20 23.35 -4.56
CA GLU A 175 32.50 22.76 -5.71
C GLU A 175 32.86 21.29 -5.94
N ILE A 176 34.09 20.88 -5.60
CA ILE A 176 34.48 19.47 -5.58
C ILE A 176 33.56 18.67 -4.66
N GLU A 177 33.21 19.18 -3.48
CA GLU A 177 32.23 18.51 -2.59
C GLU A 177 30.84 18.37 -3.23
N VAL A 178 30.40 19.35 -4.03
CA VAL A 178 29.13 19.25 -4.77
C VAL A 178 29.23 18.18 -5.85
N CYS A 179 30.31 18.19 -6.65
CA CYS A 179 30.59 17.18 -7.67
C CYS A 179 30.69 15.76 -7.08
N GLN A 180 31.33 15.58 -5.93
CA GLN A 180 31.44 14.31 -5.23
C GLN A 180 30.08 13.79 -4.76
N ARG A 181 29.20 14.67 -4.28
CA ARG A 181 27.84 14.30 -3.89
C ARG A 181 26.99 13.89 -5.09
N LEU A 182 27.10 14.62 -6.21
CA LEU A 182 26.45 14.25 -7.47
C LEU A 182 26.98 12.90 -7.98
N HIS A 183 28.29 12.71 -7.98
CA HIS A 183 28.92 11.48 -8.44
C HIS A 183 28.57 10.27 -7.56
N SER A 184 28.55 10.43 -6.23
CA SER A 184 28.15 9.38 -5.30
C SER A 184 26.71 8.94 -5.54
N ARG A 185 25.79 9.89 -5.76
CA ARG A 185 24.41 9.60 -6.16
C ARG A 185 24.35 8.87 -7.50
N GLN A 186 25.18 9.23 -8.48
CA GLN A 186 25.21 8.56 -9.79
C GLN A 186 25.80 7.16 -9.75
N LYS A 187 26.84 6.93 -8.93
CA LYS A 187 27.48 5.62 -8.76
C LYS A 187 26.48 4.57 -8.28
N GLN A 188 25.57 4.96 -7.39
CA GLN A 188 24.50 4.10 -6.89
C GLN A 188 23.43 3.77 -7.95
N TRP A 189 23.29 4.57 -9.01
CA TRP A 189 22.17 4.45 -9.97
C TRP A 189 22.57 3.97 -11.37
N ILE A 190 23.83 4.19 -11.77
CA ILE A 190 24.30 3.98 -13.16
C ILE A 190 25.53 3.05 -13.20
N GLY A 191 26.09 2.64 -12.05
CA GLY A 191 27.25 1.74 -12.02
C GLY A 191 28.53 2.39 -12.56
N PHE A 192 28.74 3.67 -12.27
CA PHE A 192 29.95 4.38 -12.69
C PHE A 192 31.22 3.76 -12.07
N SER A 193 32.22 3.48 -12.92
CA SER A 193 33.52 2.98 -12.48
C SER A 193 34.36 4.09 -11.82
N ASP A 194 35.19 3.69 -10.86
CA ASP A 194 35.95 4.54 -9.92
C ASP A 194 36.90 5.58 -10.53
N ARG A 195 37.05 5.64 -11.86
CA ARG A 195 37.97 6.59 -12.50
C ARG A 195 37.62 8.05 -12.20
N ALA A 196 36.36 8.39 -11.91
CA ALA A 196 35.99 9.76 -11.56
C ALA A 196 36.57 10.25 -10.21
N SER A 197 36.93 9.33 -9.30
CA SER A 197 37.48 9.69 -7.99
C SER A 197 38.93 10.19 -8.05
N SER A 198 39.69 9.84 -9.10
CA SER A 198 41.07 10.28 -9.28
C SER A 198 41.25 11.64 -9.97
N PHE A 199 40.18 12.25 -10.51
CA PHE A 199 40.27 13.50 -11.30
C PHE A 199 40.08 14.79 -10.49
N MET A 200 39.96 14.73 -9.16
CA MET A 200 39.65 15.89 -8.31
C MET A 200 40.79 16.31 -7.36
N THR A 201 42.03 15.91 -7.64
CA THR A 201 43.21 16.30 -6.83
C THR A 201 43.90 17.57 -7.33
N HIS A 202 43.64 18.01 -8.56
CA HIS A 202 44.30 19.20 -9.15
C HIS A 202 43.29 20.23 -9.66
N PRO A 203 43.37 21.50 -9.19
CA PRO A 203 42.52 22.63 -9.60
C PRO A 203 42.46 22.88 -11.11
N GLU A 204 43.56 22.61 -11.82
CA GLU A 204 43.69 22.91 -13.25
C GLU A 204 42.88 21.96 -14.14
N ASP A 205 42.63 20.74 -13.67
CA ASP A 205 41.83 19.72 -14.38
C ASP A 205 40.34 19.75 -14.01
N PHE A 206 39.97 20.51 -12.98
CA PHE A 206 38.60 20.57 -12.46
C PHE A 206 37.58 20.99 -13.51
N HIS A 207 37.89 22.00 -14.33
CA HIS A 207 37.00 22.48 -15.37
C HIS A 207 36.74 21.40 -16.43
N GLN A 208 37.78 20.71 -16.88
CA GLN A 208 37.67 19.64 -17.88
C GLN A 208 36.92 18.42 -17.31
N ALA A 209 37.15 18.07 -16.04
CA ALA A 209 36.44 16.98 -15.38
C ALA A 209 34.93 17.23 -15.28
N VAL A 210 34.51 18.47 -15.01
CA VAL A 210 33.08 18.85 -15.00
C VAL A 210 32.46 18.72 -16.39
N ILE A 211 33.17 19.17 -17.43
CA ILE A 211 32.73 19.05 -18.84
C ILE A 211 32.56 17.57 -19.23
N ASP A 212 33.55 16.74 -18.92
CA ASP A 212 33.52 15.31 -19.27
C ASP A 212 32.37 14.59 -18.56
N LEU A 213 32.11 14.92 -17.28
CA LEU A 213 30.99 14.37 -16.54
C LEU A 213 29.64 14.81 -17.12
N ALA A 214 29.49 16.10 -17.43
CA ALA A 214 28.29 16.65 -18.04
C ALA A 214 28.00 15.98 -19.40
N LYS A 215 29.03 15.80 -20.24
CA LYS A 215 28.90 15.12 -21.54
C LYS A 215 28.43 13.67 -21.38
N ARG A 216 29.00 12.91 -20.44
CA ARG A 216 28.56 11.53 -20.17
C ARG A 216 27.11 11.45 -19.71
N ILE A 217 26.71 12.35 -18.80
CA ILE A 217 25.31 12.42 -18.34
C ILE A 217 24.40 12.76 -19.51
N GLN A 218 24.82 13.65 -20.41
CA GLN A 218 24.06 14.02 -21.60
C GLN A 218 23.89 12.84 -22.57
N GLU A 219 24.94 12.03 -22.78
CA GLU A 219 24.86 10.80 -23.59
C GLU A 219 23.88 9.78 -23.00
N ILE A 220 23.93 9.55 -21.69
CA ILE A 220 22.99 8.66 -20.98
C ILE A 220 21.56 9.21 -21.04
N LEU A 221 21.38 10.51 -20.79
CA LEU A 221 20.09 11.18 -20.87
C LEU A 221 19.47 11.05 -22.26
N PHE A 222 20.29 11.15 -23.31
CA PHE A 222 19.82 10.96 -24.68
C PHE A 222 19.25 9.55 -24.89
N ASP A 223 19.98 8.49 -24.50
CA ASP A 223 19.50 7.11 -24.61
C ASP A 223 18.21 6.88 -23.81
N LEU A 224 18.20 7.30 -22.55
CA LEU A 224 17.03 7.16 -21.67
C LEU A 224 15.81 7.93 -22.21
N SER A 225 16.01 9.12 -22.77
CA SER A 225 14.94 9.92 -23.36
C SER A 225 14.37 9.26 -24.62
N VAL A 226 15.21 8.68 -25.47
CA VAL A 226 14.75 7.91 -26.64
C VAL A 226 13.93 6.70 -26.22
N ARG A 227 14.36 5.98 -25.17
CA ARG A 227 13.60 4.83 -24.63
C ARG A 227 12.26 5.27 -24.04
N LYS A 228 12.23 6.38 -23.32
CA LYS A 228 11.00 6.99 -22.79
C LYS A 228 10.03 7.37 -23.91
N ASP A 229 10.50 8.08 -24.94
CA ASP A 229 9.66 8.53 -26.05
C ASP A 229 9.00 7.36 -26.77
N ARG A 230 9.76 6.26 -27.00
CA ARG A 230 9.20 5.02 -27.58
C ARG A 230 8.06 4.46 -26.73
N TYR A 231 8.21 4.48 -25.41
CA TYR A 231 7.18 4.01 -24.50
C TYR A 231 5.95 4.92 -24.50
N ASP A 232 6.13 6.23 -24.57
CA ASP A 232 5.03 7.18 -24.71
C ASP A 232 4.26 6.98 -26.02
N TYR A 233 4.95 6.68 -27.12
CA TYR A 233 4.29 6.30 -28.37
C TYR A 233 3.52 4.99 -28.25
N LEU A 234 4.05 3.99 -27.54
CA LEU A 234 3.37 2.73 -27.28
C LEU A 234 2.08 2.92 -26.47
N LEU A 235 2.14 3.65 -25.35
CA LEU A 235 0.96 3.93 -24.52
C LEU A 235 -0.12 4.70 -25.29
N LYS A 236 0.29 5.69 -26.09
CA LYS A 236 -0.64 6.41 -26.98
C LYS A 236 -1.26 5.47 -28.02
N ALA A 237 -0.47 4.57 -28.60
CA ALA A 237 -0.99 3.59 -29.55
C ALA A 237 -2.02 2.66 -28.89
N ILE A 238 -1.72 2.14 -27.70
CA ILE A 238 -2.65 1.30 -26.93
C ILE A 238 -3.93 2.08 -26.61
N ALA A 239 -3.82 3.32 -26.13
CA ALA A 239 -4.97 4.18 -25.83
C ALA A 239 -5.88 4.39 -27.04
N GLU A 240 -5.33 4.67 -28.23
CA GLU A 240 -6.12 4.83 -29.46
C GLU A 240 -6.84 3.54 -29.89
N GLN A 241 -6.27 2.36 -29.59
CA GLN A 241 -6.92 1.07 -29.85
C GLN A 241 -8.04 0.75 -28.85
N LEU A 242 -7.89 1.22 -27.60
CA LEU A 242 -8.84 0.95 -26.52
C LEU A 242 -10.00 1.95 -26.47
N ARG A 243 -9.78 3.20 -26.90
CA ARG A 243 -10.77 4.30 -26.88
C ARG A 243 -12.13 3.90 -27.50
N PRO A 244 -12.19 3.27 -28.69
CA PRO A 244 -13.48 2.93 -29.31
C PRO A 244 -14.24 1.81 -28.59
N LYS A 245 -13.57 1.06 -27.72
CA LYS A 245 -14.17 0.04 -26.85
C LYS A 245 -14.49 0.58 -25.46
N ASN A 246 -14.19 1.86 -25.21
CA ASN A 246 -14.28 2.51 -23.90
C ASN A 246 -13.54 1.74 -22.78
N GLN A 247 -12.37 1.19 -23.14
CA GLN A 247 -11.51 0.43 -22.26
C GLN A 247 -10.29 1.29 -21.89
N TYR A 248 -9.81 1.20 -20.67
CA TYR A 248 -8.66 1.93 -20.17
C TYR A 248 -7.59 0.95 -19.68
N LEU A 249 -6.32 1.23 -19.99
CA LEU A 249 -5.19 0.42 -19.50
C LEU A 249 -4.86 0.82 -18.07
N ILE A 250 -5.03 -0.12 -17.13
CA ILE A 250 -4.67 0.09 -15.72
C ILE A 250 -3.18 -0.13 -15.52
N THR A 251 -2.71 -1.31 -15.90
CA THR A 251 -1.29 -1.67 -15.87
C THR A 251 -1.03 -2.84 -16.81
N ASP A 252 0.23 -3.06 -17.11
CA ASP A 252 0.76 -4.26 -17.74
C ASP A 252 1.66 -5.02 -16.75
N TYR A 253 1.73 -6.34 -16.88
CA TYR A 253 2.52 -7.20 -15.99
C TYR A 253 2.92 -8.51 -16.67
N LEU A 254 3.97 -9.16 -16.15
CA LEU A 254 4.43 -10.46 -16.62
C LEU A 254 3.85 -11.59 -15.77
N GLN A 255 3.36 -12.63 -16.44
CA GLN A 255 2.84 -13.85 -15.85
C GLN A 255 3.34 -15.05 -16.65
N HIS A 256 4.11 -15.94 -16.02
CA HIS A 256 4.72 -17.10 -16.69
C HIS A 256 5.48 -16.75 -17.98
N GLN A 257 6.22 -15.62 -17.99
CA GLN A 257 6.94 -15.07 -19.15
C GLN A 257 6.04 -14.58 -20.30
N GLU A 258 4.72 -14.72 -20.19
CA GLU A 258 3.76 -14.05 -21.06
C GLU A 258 3.38 -12.70 -20.44
N LYS A 259 3.23 -11.66 -21.25
CA LYS A 259 2.77 -10.38 -20.71
C LYS A 259 1.27 -10.21 -20.90
N CYS A 260 0.68 -9.66 -19.86
CA CYS A 260 -0.74 -9.45 -19.70
C CYS A 260 -1.01 -7.96 -19.49
N LEU A 261 -2.16 -7.53 -19.99
CA LEU A 261 -2.71 -6.21 -19.76
C LEU A 261 -3.86 -6.35 -18.76
N LEU A 262 -3.85 -5.55 -17.70
CA LEU A 262 -5.02 -5.32 -16.86
C LEU A 262 -5.77 -4.11 -17.42
N LEU A 263 -7.00 -4.34 -17.86
CA LEU A 263 -7.85 -3.34 -18.48
C LEU A 263 -9.09 -3.09 -17.62
N CYS A 264 -9.64 -1.88 -17.71
CA CYS A 264 -10.91 -1.50 -17.13
C CYS A 264 -11.85 -1.00 -18.22
N SER A 265 -13.00 -1.65 -18.40
CA SER A 265 -14.11 -1.14 -19.20
C SER A 265 -15.04 -0.35 -18.30
N ALA A 266 -15.35 0.90 -18.68
CA ALA A 266 -16.32 1.71 -17.95
C ALA A 266 -17.60 1.86 -18.76
N THR A 267 -18.77 1.76 -18.13
CA THR A 267 -20.04 2.18 -18.72
C THR A 267 -20.53 3.47 -18.07
N SER A 268 -21.30 4.26 -18.80
CA SER A 268 -21.83 5.55 -18.35
C SER A 268 -20.78 6.65 -18.11
N ILE A 269 -19.52 6.45 -18.50
CA ILE A 269 -18.43 7.43 -18.50
C ILE A 269 -17.70 7.36 -19.85
N GLU A 270 -17.39 8.50 -20.45
CA GLU A 270 -16.59 8.60 -21.67
C GLU A 270 -15.11 8.31 -21.42
N PHE A 271 -14.41 7.72 -22.40
CA PHE A 271 -13.02 7.28 -22.29
C PHE A 271 -12.09 8.32 -21.66
N ASP A 272 -12.14 9.57 -22.12
CA ASP A 272 -11.25 10.65 -21.65
C ASP A 272 -11.49 11.04 -20.18
N ARG A 273 -12.61 10.61 -19.57
CA ARG A 273 -12.94 10.84 -18.16
C ARG A 273 -12.69 9.64 -17.26
N ILE A 274 -12.36 8.47 -17.82
CA ILE A 274 -12.16 7.23 -17.03
C ILE A 274 -11.01 7.39 -16.05
N GLU A 275 -9.85 7.90 -16.50
CA GLU A 275 -8.68 8.10 -15.64
C GLU A 275 -8.99 9.00 -14.44
N GLY A 276 -9.65 10.15 -14.70
CA GLY A 276 -10.05 11.08 -13.65
C GLY A 276 -11.02 10.45 -12.65
N PHE A 277 -11.98 9.65 -13.14
CA PHE A 277 -12.91 8.92 -12.28
C PHE A 277 -12.20 7.88 -11.41
N LEU A 278 -11.28 7.10 -11.97
CA LEU A 278 -10.51 6.10 -11.23
C LEU A 278 -9.60 6.75 -10.17
N ARG A 279 -9.03 7.92 -10.45
CA ARG A 279 -8.29 8.73 -9.46
C ARG A 279 -9.17 9.16 -8.30
N GLU A 280 -10.33 9.75 -8.60
CA GLU A 280 -11.27 10.17 -7.55
C GLU A 280 -11.75 8.97 -6.72
N LEU A 281 -12.05 7.84 -7.37
CA LEU A 281 -12.45 6.61 -6.68
C LEU A 281 -11.33 6.05 -5.80
N SER A 282 -10.08 6.06 -6.29
CA SER A 282 -8.91 5.61 -5.53
C SER A 282 -8.79 6.30 -4.18
N ASP A 283 -9.03 7.62 -4.13
CA ASP A 283 -8.91 8.44 -2.92
C ASP A 283 -10.08 8.25 -1.93
N ARG A 284 -11.10 7.47 -2.32
CA ARG A 284 -12.33 7.22 -1.56
C ARG A 284 -12.47 5.77 -1.10
N VAL A 285 -11.47 4.92 -1.30
CA VAL A 285 -11.52 3.51 -0.89
C VAL A 285 -10.44 3.22 0.14
N TYR A 286 -10.86 2.71 1.30
CA TYR A 286 -10.01 2.44 2.46
C TYR A 286 -10.17 1.00 2.91
N PHE A 287 -9.08 0.41 3.44
CA PHE A 287 -9.10 -0.97 3.90
C PHE A 287 -8.39 -1.12 5.25
N ALA A 288 -9.09 -1.68 6.24
CA ALA A 288 -8.53 -2.06 7.52
C ALA A 288 -8.62 -3.58 7.74
N SER A 289 -7.57 -4.17 8.29
CA SER A 289 -7.50 -5.61 8.55
C SER A 289 -6.56 -5.92 9.73
N PRO A 290 -6.69 -7.05 10.44
CA PRO A 290 -5.63 -7.52 11.33
C PRO A 290 -4.30 -7.66 10.56
N SER A 291 -3.18 -7.30 11.18
CA SER A 291 -1.85 -7.47 10.58
C SER A 291 -1.44 -8.93 10.42
N THR A 292 -2.04 -9.81 11.21
CA THR A 292 -1.85 -11.26 11.12
C THR A 292 -2.50 -11.88 9.88
N ASN A 293 -3.33 -11.13 9.14
CA ASN A 293 -3.91 -11.62 7.90
C ASN A 293 -2.86 -11.67 6.79
N PHE A 294 -2.98 -12.69 5.93
CA PHE A 294 -2.19 -12.79 4.71
C PHE A 294 -2.79 -11.90 3.62
N PHE A 295 -2.01 -10.92 3.18
CA PHE A 295 -2.41 -10.00 2.13
C PHE A 295 -1.89 -10.46 0.77
N LEU A 296 -2.81 -10.63 -0.19
CA LEU A 296 -2.53 -11.15 -1.54
C LEU A 296 -1.67 -10.22 -2.39
N PHE A 297 -1.55 -8.96 -1.98
CA PHE A 297 -0.75 -7.92 -2.62
C PHE A 297 0.61 -7.70 -1.94
N ILE A 298 1.00 -8.58 -1.02
CA ILE A 298 2.34 -8.64 -0.41
C ILE A 298 3.07 -9.85 -0.99
N ASN A 299 4.35 -9.67 -1.34
CA ASN A 299 5.17 -10.78 -1.81
C ASN A 299 5.19 -11.88 -0.75
N GLN A 300 4.87 -13.11 -1.12
CA GLN A 300 5.15 -14.23 -0.24
C GLN A 300 6.66 -14.30 -0.05
N PRO A 301 7.15 -14.40 1.19
CA PRO A 301 8.58 -14.60 1.41
C PRO A 301 9.01 -15.87 0.69
N THR A 302 10.13 -15.79 -0.02
CA THR A 302 10.73 -16.96 -0.68
C THR A 302 10.97 -18.01 0.39
N ARG A 303 10.46 -19.23 0.16
CA ARG A 303 10.82 -20.40 0.97
C ARG A 303 12.26 -20.78 0.63
N ASP A 304 13.22 -19.97 1.05
CA ASP A 304 14.61 -20.37 1.00
C ASP A 304 14.82 -21.42 2.09
N SER A 305 15.27 -22.58 1.64
CA SER A 305 15.55 -23.79 2.39
C SER A 305 16.56 -23.55 3.51
N GLY A 306 16.15 -23.72 4.77
CA GLY A 306 17.08 -23.81 5.90
C GLY A 306 16.43 -23.49 7.24
N SER A 307 16.22 -24.52 8.06
CA SER A 307 15.74 -24.70 9.45
C SER A 307 15.53 -23.55 10.46
N ASP A 308 15.69 -22.27 10.15
CA ASP A 308 15.41 -21.11 11.05
C ASP A 308 14.19 -20.26 10.63
N LEU A 309 13.33 -20.84 9.79
CA LEU A 309 12.29 -20.16 9.01
C LEU A 309 11.33 -19.27 9.84
N GLY A 310 10.84 -19.70 11.00
CA GLY A 310 9.63 -19.10 11.61
C GLY A 310 9.74 -17.64 12.05
N ARG A 311 10.85 -17.24 12.68
CA ARG A 311 11.02 -15.86 13.20
C ARG A 311 11.47 -14.87 12.12
N ASN A 312 12.39 -15.27 11.25
CA ASN A 312 12.89 -14.40 10.18
C ASN A 312 11.81 -14.10 9.14
N LEU A 313 10.92 -15.06 8.87
CA LEU A 313 9.75 -14.89 8.01
C LEU A 313 8.73 -13.89 8.55
N ALA A 314 8.48 -13.91 9.87
CA ALA A 314 7.56 -12.99 10.52
C ALA A 314 8.10 -11.56 10.49
N LEU A 315 9.40 -11.37 10.79
CA LEU A 315 10.05 -10.06 10.75
C LEU A 315 10.09 -9.48 9.33
N ASP A 316 10.41 -10.28 8.32
CA ASP A 316 10.38 -9.86 6.90
C ASP A 316 8.96 -9.47 6.44
N TYR A 317 7.94 -10.21 6.91
CA TYR A 317 6.55 -9.86 6.61
C TYR A 317 6.13 -8.54 7.27
N GLU A 318 6.48 -8.31 8.53
CA GLU A 318 6.19 -7.08 9.25
C GLU A 318 6.87 -5.86 8.61
N GLU A 319 8.13 -5.99 8.19
CA GLU A 319 8.87 -4.94 7.49
C GLU A 319 8.22 -4.59 6.15
N LYS A 320 7.88 -5.61 5.35
CA LYS A 320 7.12 -5.43 4.10
C LYS A 320 5.75 -4.78 4.34
N LEU A 321 5.07 -5.17 5.41
CA LEU A 321 3.78 -4.59 5.78
C LEU A 321 3.92 -3.10 6.14
N LYS A 322 5.00 -2.72 6.83
CA LYS A 322 5.33 -1.33 7.14
C LYS A 322 5.56 -0.51 5.87
N GLU A 323 6.42 -0.99 4.96
CA GLU A 323 6.64 -0.32 3.67
C GLU A 323 5.36 -0.10 2.87
N ILE A 324 4.45 -1.07 2.92
CA ILE A 324 3.20 -1.01 2.17
C ILE A 324 2.23 0.00 2.77
N LYS A 325 2.17 0.12 4.10
CA LYS A 325 1.40 1.19 4.77
C LYS A 325 1.94 2.58 4.43
N GLU A 326 3.25 2.73 4.28
CA GLU A 326 3.86 3.98 3.83
C GLU A 326 3.48 4.31 2.37
N LYS A 327 3.46 3.30 1.49
CA LYS A 327 3.10 3.44 0.06
C LYS A 327 1.58 3.56 -0.17
N MET A 328 0.76 3.04 0.74
CA MET A 328 -0.71 3.07 0.67
C MET A 328 -1.31 3.54 2.00
N PRO A 329 -1.38 4.86 2.26
CA PRO A 329 -1.93 5.41 3.51
C PRO A 329 -3.41 5.06 3.75
N SER A 330 -4.16 4.66 2.71
CA SER A 330 -5.54 4.19 2.81
C SER A 330 -5.67 2.74 3.29
N PHE A 331 -4.55 2.03 3.42
CA PHE A 331 -4.47 0.70 4.01
C PHE A 331 -4.01 0.80 5.47
N PHE A 332 -4.76 0.16 6.36
CA PHE A 332 -4.59 0.23 7.80
C PHE A 332 -4.59 -1.17 8.42
N THR A 333 -3.86 -1.34 9.53
CA THR A 333 -3.99 -2.54 10.35
C THR A 333 -4.25 -2.21 11.81
N TYR A 334 -5.03 -3.04 12.47
CA TYR A 334 -5.55 -2.73 13.82
C TYR A 334 -4.52 -2.74 14.94
N ASP A 335 -3.37 -3.38 14.71
CA ASP A 335 -2.22 -3.45 15.61
C ASP A 335 -1.38 -2.16 15.61
N PHE A 336 -1.80 -1.14 14.86
CA PHE A 336 -1.03 0.06 14.70
C PHE A 336 -1.23 1.03 15.86
N PHE A 337 -0.21 1.16 16.71
CA PHE A 337 0.04 2.45 17.32
C PHE A 337 0.79 3.33 16.34
N THR A 338 0.16 4.40 15.89
CA THR A 338 0.91 5.54 15.42
C THR A 338 1.54 6.20 16.64
N LEU A 339 2.72 5.70 17.03
CA LEU A 339 3.66 6.53 17.77
C LEU A 339 3.79 7.87 17.04
N ASP A 340 3.68 7.93 15.70
CA ASP A 340 3.70 9.21 14.97
C ASP A 340 2.47 10.10 15.20
N VAL A 341 1.26 9.59 15.48
CA VAL A 341 0.11 10.48 15.80
C VAL A 341 0.33 11.07 17.18
N LEU A 342 0.70 10.27 18.17
CA LEU A 342 0.97 10.81 19.50
C LEU A 342 2.28 11.58 19.58
N ASN A 343 3.32 11.23 18.83
CA ASN A 343 4.58 11.98 18.75
C ASN A 343 4.44 13.24 17.91
N ASN A 344 3.48 13.33 16.98
CA ASN A 344 3.15 14.60 16.31
C ASN A 344 2.32 15.53 17.20
N TYR A 345 1.65 15.00 18.23
CA TYR A 345 0.87 15.80 19.19
C TYR A 345 1.54 16.01 20.56
N ALA A 346 2.46 15.14 20.97
CA ALA A 346 3.23 15.21 22.22
C ALA A 346 4.16 16.44 22.33
N PRO A 347 4.84 16.93 21.27
CA PRO A 347 5.69 18.10 21.41
C PRO A 347 4.91 19.43 21.55
N TYR A 348 3.58 19.42 21.47
CA TYR A 348 2.75 20.62 21.61
C TYR A 348 2.11 20.82 22.99
N THR A 349 2.45 19.97 23.97
CA THR A 349 2.12 20.24 25.39
C THR A 349 3.17 21.16 26.04
N GLY A 350 4.38 21.25 25.49
CA GLY A 350 5.41 22.18 25.95
C GLY A 350 5.29 23.57 25.32
N TYR A 351 4.64 24.50 26.02
CA TYR A 351 4.81 25.96 25.89
C TYR A 351 4.48 26.63 24.54
N LEU A 352 3.30 27.27 24.45
CA LEU A 352 3.13 28.52 23.68
C LEU A 352 2.33 29.52 24.53
N PRO A 353 2.80 30.76 24.69
CA PRO A 353 2.13 31.76 25.51
C PRO A 353 0.83 32.19 24.84
N ASP A 354 -0.19 32.43 25.66
CA ASP A 354 -1.44 33.09 25.30
C ASP A 354 -1.19 34.29 24.39
N ARG A 355 -1.39 34.12 23.08
CA ARG A 355 -1.61 35.24 22.17
C ARG A 355 -2.68 34.91 21.15
N GLU A 356 -3.78 35.61 21.37
CA GLU A 356 -4.77 36.10 20.43
C GLU A 356 -5.67 35.05 19.75
N GLU A 357 -6.92 35.06 20.23
CA GLU A 357 -8.12 34.59 19.54
C GLU A 357 -8.17 35.18 18.12
N THR A 358 -7.66 34.42 17.16
CA THR A 358 -8.04 34.56 15.76
C THR A 358 -8.76 33.29 15.34
N ALA A 359 -9.79 33.47 14.50
CA ALA A 359 -10.80 32.49 14.12
C ALA A 359 -10.30 31.33 13.23
N VAL A 360 -9.08 30.83 13.49
CA VAL A 360 -8.51 29.64 12.87
C VAL A 360 -8.38 28.59 13.97
N GLU A 361 -9.12 27.50 13.86
CA GLU A 361 -9.06 26.37 14.78
C GLU A 361 -7.64 25.80 14.79
N THR A 362 -6.84 26.19 15.79
CA THR A 362 -5.45 25.75 15.94
C THR A 362 -5.39 24.24 16.08
N THR A 363 -4.34 23.62 15.53
CA THR A 363 -4.09 22.17 15.60
C THR A 363 -4.18 21.62 17.03
N GLN A 364 -3.85 22.44 18.02
CA GLN A 364 -3.97 22.15 19.46
C GLN A 364 -5.42 22.03 19.95
N LYS A 365 -6.35 22.90 19.50
CA LYS A 365 -7.79 22.78 19.84
C LYS A 365 -8.38 21.51 19.25
N LYS A 366 -7.98 21.12 18.03
CA LYS A 366 -8.39 19.86 17.40
C LYS A 366 -7.89 18.65 18.18
N PHE A 367 -6.66 18.70 18.68
CA PHE A 367 -6.11 17.66 19.55
C PHE A 367 -6.88 17.53 20.86
N TRP A 368 -7.12 18.62 21.57
CA TRP A 368 -7.84 18.56 22.85
C TRP A 368 -9.28 18.09 22.69
N ARG A 369 -9.96 18.49 21.62
CA ARG A 369 -11.30 17.96 21.29
C ARG A 369 -11.27 16.46 21.00
N LEU A 370 -10.28 15.99 20.26
CA LEU A 370 -10.04 14.56 20.03
C LEU A 370 -9.80 13.84 21.36
N MET A 371 -8.99 14.40 22.24
CA MET A 371 -8.72 13.84 23.57
C MET A 371 -9.96 13.82 24.48
N GLU A 372 -10.82 14.84 24.44
CA GLU A 372 -12.10 14.83 25.16
C GLU A 372 -13.06 13.76 24.62
N GLU A 373 -13.11 13.57 23.30
CA GLU A 373 -13.91 12.50 22.68
C GLU A 373 -13.38 11.11 23.08
N VAL A 374 -12.05 10.97 23.18
CA VAL A 374 -11.38 9.77 23.68
C VAL A 374 -11.67 9.52 25.17
N GLU A 375 -11.62 10.55 26.02
CA GLU A 375 -11.98 10.45 27.44
C GLU A 375 -13.44 10.03 27.63
N LYS A 376 -14.35 10.57 26.81
CA LYS A 376 -15.76 10.15 26.78
C LYS A 376 -15.93 8.70 26.34
N MET A 377 -15.10 8.21 25.41
CA MET A 377 -15.16 6.83 24.90
C MET A 377 -14.82 5.77 25.97
N PHE A 378 -13.90 6.07 26.88
CA PHE A 378 -13.44 5.13 27.93
C PHE A 378 -14.05 5.42 29.32
N GLY A 379 -14.76 6.54 29.45
CA GLY A 379 -15.36 7.01 30.70
C GLY A 379 -14.32 7.53 31.70
N TYR A 380 -14.77 8.32 32.67
CA TYR A 380 -13.93 8.97 33.70
C TYR A 380 -13.08 8.02 34.58
N ARG A 381 -13.15 6.68 34.39
CA ARG A 381 -12.53 5.69 35.27
C ARG A 381 -11.01 5.55 35.13
N LYS A 382 -10.41 6.09 34.07
CA LYS A 382 -8.95 6.15 33.90
C LYS A 382 -8.55 7.61 33.72
N LYS A 383 -8.37 8.33 34.84
CA LYS A 383 -7.77 9.67 34.82
C LYS A 383 -6.46 9.61 34.04
N MET A 384 -6.24 10.57 33.14
CA MET A 384 -4.95 10.81 32.49
C MET A 384 -3.87 10.86 33.56
N VAL A 385 -2.88 9.97 33.46
CA VAL A 385 -1.79 9.89 34.43
C VAL A 385 -0.84 11.04 34.15
N GLU A 386 -0.62 11.90 35.15
CA GLU A 386 0.46 12.89 35.15
C GLU A 386 1.80 12.17 34.96
N LYS A 387 2.32 12.15 33.73
CA LYS A 387 3.71 11.78 33.50
C LYS A 387 4.53 13.05 33.59
N ARG A 388 5.24 13.23 34.72
CA ARG A 388 6.41 14.12 34.74
C ARG A 388 7.41 13.56 33.72
N LEU A 389 7.65 14.31 32.65
CA LEU A 389 8.77 14.04 31.74
C LEU A 389 10.07 14.01 32.56
N PRO A 390 11.03 13.14 32.25
CA PRO A 390 12.29 13.08 32.98
C PRO A 390 12.99 14.44 32.89
N GLU A 391 13.28 15.02 34.05
CA GLU A 391 13.97 16.30 34.21
C GLU A 391 15.33 16.27 33.52
N ALA A 392 15.40 16.78 32.29
CA ALA A 392 16.62 17.28 31.71
C ALA A 392 16.46 18.78 31.52
N THR A 393 17.12 19.53 32.41
CA THR A 393 17.40 20.98 32.35
C THR A 393 16.23 21.95 32.50
N SER A 394 15.86 22.24 33.76
CA SER A 394 16.01 23.58 34.37
C SER A 394 15.05 23.75 35.53
N GLN A 395 15.59 24.15 36.68
CA GLN A 395 14.80 24.72 37.76
C GLN A 395 13.98 25.89 37.24
N ARG A 396 12.66 25.77 37.28
CA ARG A 396 11.74 26.87 37.59
C ARG A 396 10.37 26.32 37.92
N GLU A 397 10.00 26.49 39.18
CA GLU A 397 8.63 26.35 39.67
C GLU A 397 7.70 27.21 38.82
N GLY A 398 6.76 26.56 38.14
CA GLY A 398 5.75 27.18 37.31
C GLY A 398 4.66 26.15 37.05
N SER A 399 3.51 26.33 37.69
CA SER A 399 2.32 25.50 37.58
C SER A 399 1.83 25.43 36.13
N GLY A 400 2.10 24.30 35.47
CA GLY A 400 1.45 23.90 34.22
C GLY A 400 1.14 22.42 34.31
N ASN A 401 -0.14 22.08 34.42
CA ASN A 401 -0.60 20.69 34.40
C ASN A 401 -0.41 20.10 33.01
N ASP A 402 0.78 19.57 32.71
CA ASP A 402 1.02 18.74 31.54
C ASP A 402 0.38 17.36 31.75
N ARG A 403 -0.89 17.24 31.33
CA ARG A 403 -1.61 15.97 31.29
C ARG A 403 -1.12 15.15 30.09
N GLY A 404 -0.24 14.20 30.35
CA GLY A 404 0.17 13.19 29.37
C GLY A 404 -0.82 12.02 29.31
N TYR A 405 -1.02 11.46 28.12
CA TYR A 405 -1.73 10.21 27.93
C TYR A 405 -0.73 9.05 27.94
N ASP A 406 -0.86 8.07 28.84
CA ASP A 406 -0.07 6.84 28.79
C ASP A 406 -0.87 5.71 28.13
N PRO A 407 -0.57 5.36 26.87
CA PRO A 407 -1.30 4.34 26.12
C PRO A 407 -1.15 2.94 26.72
N SER A 408 -0.11 2.71 27.53
CA SER A 408 0.14 1.43 28.19
C SER A 408 -0.94 1.05 29.22
N ASN A 409 -1.78 2.00 29.63
CA ASN A 409 -2.90 1.76 30.56
C ASN A 409 -4.19 1.32 29.85
N LEU A 410 -4.21 1.26 28.51
CA LEU A 410 -5.32 0.70 27.75
C LEU A 410 -5.20 -0.82 27.64
N THR A 411 -6.34 -1.49 27.78
CA THR A 411 -6.47 -2.88 27.32
C THR A 411 -6.34 -2.95 25.80
N TYR A 412 -5.97 -4.11 25.26
CA TYR A 412 -5.87 -4.31 23.81
C TYR A 412 -7.16 -3.91 23.06
N SER A 413 -8.33 -4.23 23.63
CA SER A 413 -9.62 -3.92 23.03
C SER A 413 -9.92 -2.42 23.05
N GLU A 414 -9.63 -1.73 24.16
CA GLU A 414 -9.75 -0.26 24.25
C GLU A 414 -8.84 0.42 23.23
N PHE A 415 -7.60 -0.06 23.15
CA PHE A 415 -6.59 0.43 22.24
C PHE A 415 -6.98 0.27 20.77
N LYS A 416 -7.48 -0.92 20.39
CA LYS A 416 -8.01 -1.17 19.04
C LYS A 416 -9.16 -0.22 18.71
N ARG A 417 -10.09 0.01 19.64
CA ARG A 417 -11.21 0.95 19.46
C ARG A 417 -10.72 2.37 19.18
N LEU A 418 -9.77 2.83 20.00
CA LEU A 418 -9.13 4.14 19.84
C LEU A 418 -8.46 4.26 18.47
N ASN A 419 -7.71 3.24 18.06
CA ASN A 419 -7.01 3.24 16.77
C ASN A 419 -7.97 3.34 15.58
N ILE A 420 -9.11 2.62 15.60
CA ILE A 420 -10.11 2.72 14.54
C ILE A 420 -10.71 4.13 14.50
N TYR A 421 -11.08 4.68 15.66
CA TYR A 421 -11.61 6.04 15.75
C TYR A 421 -10.61 7.09 15.22
N LEU A 422 -9.35 7.03 15.68
CA LEU A 422 -8.29 7.92 15.22
C LEU A 422 -8.05 7.77 13.73
N TRP A 423 -8.00 6.55 13.21
CA TRP A 423 -7.82 6.32 11.78
C TRP A 423 -8.90 7.02 10.95
N LEU A 424 -10.17 6.87 11.32
CA LEU A 424 -11.28 7.53 10.63
C LEU A 424 -11.20 9.07 10.75
N LYS A 425 -11.02 9.59 11.96
CA LYS A 425 -11.07 11.04 12.24
C LYS A 425 -9.83 11.78 11.77
N TYR A 426 -8.64 11.27 12.10
CA TYR A 426 -7.37 11.92 11.78
C TYR A 426 -7.14 11.97 10.26
N ARG A 427 -7.49 10.89 9.55
CA ARG A 427 -7.37 10.84 8.08
C ARG A 427 -8.56 11.49 7.36
N LYS A 428 -9.57 12.00 8.09
CA LYS A 428 -10.79 12.60 7.54
C LYS A 428 -11.47 11.69 6.52
N ILE A 429 -11.62 10.42 6.90
CA ILE A 429 -12.24 9.40 6.06
C ILE A 429 -13.74 9.69 6.06
N GLU A 430 -14.17 10.47 5.08
CA GLU A 430 -15.56 10.91 4.91
C GLU A 430 -16.02 10.59 3.48
N ASN A 431 -17.33 10.35 3.31
CA ASN A 431 -17.95 10.08 2.00
C ASN A 431 -17.25 8.95 1.22
N SER A 432 -16.73 7.96 1.93
CA SER A 432 -15.81 6.94 1.41
C SER A 432 -16.38 5.52 1.54
N ILE A 433 -15.83 4.59 0.77
CA ILE A 433 -16.04 3.15 0.90
C ILE A 433 -14.95 2.62 1.85
N VAL A 434 -15.37 2.16 3.03
CA VAL A 434 -14.49 1.66 4.09
C VAL A 434 -14.69 0.16 4.25
N LEU A 435 -13.67 -0.60 3.87
CA LEU A 435 -13.62 -2.05 3.96
C LEU A 435 -12.93 -2.43 5.28
N MET A 436 -13.56 -3.27 6.10
CA MET A 436 -12.98 -3.67 7.39
C MET A 436 -13.07 -5.19 7.54
N ASP A 437 -11.91 -5.85 7.56
CA ASP A 437 -11.79 -7.28 7.75
C ASP A 437 -11.74 -7.61 9.25
N ASP A 438 -12.43 -8.67 9.71
CA ASP A 438 -12.40 -9.23 11.08
C ASP A 438 -12.37 -8.14 12.18
N ILE A 439 -13.25 -7.14 12.05
CA ILE A 439 -13.26 -5.95 12.91
C ILE A 439 -13.52 -6.30 14.38
N GLU A 440 -14.30 -7.35 14.66
CA GLU A 440 -14.57 -7.82 16.02
C GLU A 440 -13.36 -8.44 16.72
N GLY A 441 -12.32 -8.84 15.98
CA GLY A 441 -11.22 -9.64 16.53
C GLY A 441 -10.53 -8.93 17.70
N GLY A 442 -10.52 -9.57 18.88
CA GLY A 442 -9.93 -8.98 20.09
C GLY A 442 -10.82 -7.99 20.85
N PHE A 443 -12.11 -7.86 20.50
CA PHE A 443 -13.12 -7.19 21.33
C PHE A 443 -13.90 -8.17 22.21
N PRO A 444 -14.23 -7.80 23.46
CA PRO A 444 -15.20 -8.55 24.28
C PRO A 444 -16.56 -8.60 23.58
N THR A 445 -17.30 -9.69 23.77
CA THR A 445 -18.60 -9.94 23.11
C THR A 445 -19.55 -8.74 23.21
N ASP A 446 -19.70 -8.16 24.41
CA ASP A 446 -20.60 -7.03 24.66
C ASP A 446 -20.24 -5.77 23.86
N TRP A 447 -18.98 -5.65 23.41
CA TRP A 447 -18.51 -4.51 22.62
C TRP A 447 -18.62 -4.75 21.12
N GLN A 448 -18.67 -6.01 20.67
CA GLN A 448 -18.71 -6.33 19.25
C GLN A 448 -19.97 -5.75 18.57
N GLY A 449 -21.12 -5.82 19.23
CA GLY A 449 -22.35 -5.17 18.74
C GLY A 449 -22.30 -3.64 18.78
N GLN A 450 -21.58 -3.07 19.76
CA GLN A 450 -21.44 -1.60 19.90
C GLN A 450 -20.65 -0.99 18.74
N LEU A 451 -19.77 -1.75 18.09
CA LEU A 451 -19.00 -1.28 16.93
C LEU A 451 -19.89 -0.70 15.81
N ILE A 452 -21.11 -1.23 15.62
CA ILE A 452 -22.04 -0.69 14.62
C ILE A 452 -22.50 0.72 14.98
N GLY A 453 -22.86 0.93 16.25
CA GLY A 453 -23.22 2.25 16.77
C GLY A 453 -22.05 3.21 16.74
N ASP A 454 -20.85 2.73 17.09
CA ASP A 454 -19.61 3.50 17.04
C ASP A 454 -19.28 3.98 15.63
N LEU A 455 -19.24 3.10 14.63
CA LEU A 455 -18.95 3.49 13.25
C LEU A 455 -19.97 4.51 12.71
N GLN A 456 -21.24 4.31 13.03
CA GLN A 456 -22.31 5.24 12.66
C GLN A 456 -22.20 6.59 13.37
N ALA A 457 -21.76 6.62 14.63
CA ALA A 457 -21.56 7.85 15.39
C ALA A 457 -20.28 8.58 14.98
N TRP A 458 -19.21 7.84 14.69
CA TRP A 458 -17.92 8.39 14.34
C TRP A 458 -17.97 9.01 12.95
N GLU A 459 -18.32 8.26 11.91
CA GLU A 459 -18.38 8.80 10.55
C GLU A 459 -19.58 8.27 9.74
N PRO A 460 -20.79 8.84 9.93
CA PRO A 460 -22.02 8.37 9.29
C PRO A 460 -22.03 8.56 7.77
N THR A 461 -21.12 9.37 7.23
CA THR A 461 -21.05 9.66 5.80
C THR A 461 -20.39 8.55 5.00
N ASN A 462 -19.80 7.54 5.63
CA ASN A 462 -19.14 6.44 4.93
C ASN A 462 -20.10 5.31 4.57
N GLN A 463 -19.68 4.47 3.63
CA GLN A 463 -20.21 3.13 3.45
C GLN A 463 -19.24 2.14 4.07
N TYR A 464 -19.69 1.34 5.04
CA TYR A 464 -18.88 0.32 5.67
C TYR A 464 -19.24 -1.06 5.14
N ILE A 465 -18.23 -1.83 4.74
CA ILE A 465 -18.37 -3.22 4.33
C ILE A 465 -17.46 -4.05 5.24
N LEU A 466 -18.09 -4.76 6.16
CA LEU A 466 -17.44 -5.49 7.24
C LEU A 466 -17.42 -6.98 6.91
N THR A 467 -16.29 -7.67 7.05
CA THR A 467 -16.35 -9.13 7.22
C THR A 467 -16.47 -9.42 8.70
N THR A 468 -17.29 -10.40 9.04
CA THR A 468 -17.46 -10.77 10.45
C THR A 468 -17.79 -12.24 10.61
N ARG A 469 -17.48 -12.75 11.79
CA ARG A 469 -17.93 -14.01 12.38
C ARG A 469 -18.77 -13.77 13.63
N SER A 470 -18.80 -12.52 14.13
CA SER A 470 -19.49 -12.14 15.36
C SER A 470 -21.01 -12.28 15.22
N PRO A 471 -21.66 -13.10 16.07
CA PRO A 471 -23.12 -13.09 16.20
C PRO A 471 -23.65 -11.72 16.64
N GLU A 472 -22.89 -10.95 17.42
CA GLU A 472 -23.35 -9.66 17.95
C GLU A 472 -23.37 -8.58 16.89
N ILE A 473 -22.35 -8.53 16.02
CA ILE A 473 -22.39 -7.66 14.83
C ILE A 473 -23.59 -8.01 13.95
N ARG A 474 -23.89 -9.30 13.79
CA ARG A 474 -25.07 -9.73 13.02
C ARG A 474 -26.37 -9.27 13.68
N ARG A 475 -26.53 -9.43 14.99
CA ARG A 475 -27.74 -8.98 15.69
C ARG A 475 -27.91 -7.46 15.69
N ALA A 476 -26.81 -6.71 15.63
CA ALA A 476 -26.83 -5.25 15.63
C ALA A 476 -27.28 -4.64 14.28
N LEU A 477 -27.30 -5.41 13.20
CA LEU A 477 -27.73 -4.94 11.87
C LEU A 477 -29.06 -5.58 11.44
N PRO A 478 -29.90 -4.88 10.66
CA PRO A 478 -31.09 -5.50 10.07
C PRO A 478 -30.70 -6.59 9.07
N ALA A 479 -31.55 -7.62 8.93
CA ALA A 479 -31.27 -8.79 8.11
C ALA A 479 -30.86 -8.46 6.65
N ALA A 480 -31.45 -7.42 6.06
CA ALA A 480 -31.16 -7.00 4.69
C ALA A 480 -29.72 -6.46 4.50
N HIS A 481 -29.05 -6.06 5.58
CA HIS A 481 -27.66 -5.56 5.57
C HIS A 481 -26.64 -6.70 5.56
N HIS A 482 -27.08 -7.94 5.82
CA HIS A 482 -26.20 -9.10 5.74
C HIS A 482 -26.12 -9.62 4.30
N LYS A 483 -24.89 -9.81 3.82
CA LYS A 483 -24.59 -10.36 2.49
C LYS A 483 -23.86 -11.68 2.66
N THR A 484 -24.40 -12.74 2.10
CA THR A 484 -23.84 -14.09 2.26
C THR A 484 -23.04 -14.50 1.05
N ILE A 485 -21.84 -15.03 1.28
CA ILE A 485 -21.03 -15.70 0.26
C ILE A 485 -21.26 -17.21 0.37
N GLU A 486 -21.89 -17.79 -0.65
CA GLU A 486 -22.03 -19.24 -0.77
C GLU A 486 -20.79 -19.85 -1.45
N PHE A 487 -20.22 -20.88 -0.83
CA PHE A 487 -19.06 -21.57 -1.39
C PHE A 487 -19.50 -22.78 -2.22
N LYS A 488 -19.22 -22.77 -3.53
CA LYS A 488 -19.32 -23.96 -4.38
C LYS A 488 -17.94 -24.63 -4.39
N GLY A 489 -17.85 -25.74 -3.65
CA GLY A 489 -16.63 -26.35 -3.09
C GLY A 489 -15.41 -26.64 -3.97
N TYR A 490 -14.22 -26.60 -3.37
CA TYR A 490 -12.98 -27.27 -3.84
C TYR A 490 -12.20 -28.01 -2.73
N PHE A 491 -12.79 -28.29 -1.57
CA PHE A 491 -12.17 -29.13 -0.54
C PHE A 491 -12.63 -30.58 -0.66
N LYS A 492 -12.21 -31.28 -1.72
CA LYS A 492 -12.28 -32.76 -1.78
C LYS A 492 -10.99 -33.46 -2.18
N GLY A 493 -9.91 -32.72 -2.50
CA GLY A 493 -8.70 -33.31 -3.11
C GLY A 493 -7.38 -33.24 -2.33
N ARG A 494 -7.23 -32.41 -1.29
CA ARG A 494 -5.90 -32.13 -0.69
C ARG A 494 -5.72 -32.43 0.80
N LEU A 495 -6.71 -33.03 1.46
CA LEU A 495 -6.66 -33.40 2.88
C LEU A 495 -6.56 -34.93 3.10
N LYS A 496 -5.77 -35.62 2.27
CA LYS A 496 -5.43 -37.05 2.48
C LYS A 496 -3.97 -37.31 2.86
N SER A 497 -3.14 -36.28 3.05
CA SER A 497 -1.71 -36.47 3.35
C SER A 497 -1.18 -35.72 4.58
N MET A 498 -2.04 -35.22 5.46
CA MET A 498 -1.62 -34.59 6.72
C MET A 498 -2.50 -34.98 7.91
N GLU A 499 -2.88 -36.26 8.00
CA GLU A 499 -3.33 -36.84 9.27
C GLU A 499 -2.33 -37.91 9.73
N LYS A 500 -1.80 -37.66 10.93
CA LYS A 500 -0.96 -38.49 11.82
C LYS A 500 0.43 -37.92 12.06
N ILE A 501 0.46 -36.82 12.82
CA ILE A 501 1.51 -36.59 13.80
C ILE A 501 0.84 -36.83 15.16
N PRO A 502 1.18 -37.91 15.89
CA PRO A 502 0.66 -38.12 17.24
C PRO A 502 1.23 -37.05 18.17
N ILE A 503 0.35 -36.33 18.85
CA ILE A 503 0.71 -35.45 19.95
C ILE A 503 0.97 -36.37 21.15
N GLU A 504 2.23 -36.51 21.56
CA GLU A 504 2.56 -37.10 22.86
C GLU A 504 2.15 -36.11 23.96
N GLU A 505 1.09 -36.46 24.69
CA GLU A 505 0.71 -35.80 25.93
C GLU A 505 1.79 -36.03 26.99
N THR A 506 2.49 -34.96 27.33
CA THR A 506 3.30 -34.88 28.55
C THR A 506 2.52 -34.05 29.57
N ASP A 507 1.98 -34.71 30.61
CA ASP A 507 2.26 -34.28 31.99
C ASP A 507 1.69 -35.22 33.08
N LYS A 508 2.61 -35.62 33.97
CA LYS A 508 2.49 -35.75 35.43
C LYS A 508 1.41 -36.66 36.05
N LYS A 509 1.89 -37.75 36.69
CA LYS A 509 1.81 -38.03 38.14
C LYS A 509 2.52 -39.36 38.45
N SER A 510 3.69 -39.30 39.08
CA SER A 510 3.93 -39.67 40.49
C SER A 510 3.75 -41.16 40.82
N THR A 511 4.83 -41.74 41.36
CA THR A 511 4.88 -42.86 42.34
C THR A 511 4.19 -44.17 41.94
N ASP A 512 4.94 -45.21 41.56
CA ASP A 512 5.53 -46.16 42.51
C ASP A 512 6.20 -47.37 41.83
N LYS A 513 7.36 -47.73 42.39
CA LYS A 513 8.04 -49.04 42.42
C LYS A 513 7.28 -50.29 41.90
N LYS A 514 7.90 -51.01 40.96
CA LYS A 514 8.43 -52.41 41.05
C LYS A 514 8.65 -52.97 39.64
N LEU A 515 9.89 -53.22 39.23
CA LEU A 515 10.53 -54.55 39.22
C LEU A 515 9.62 -55.68 38.70
N THR A 516 9.88 -56.15 37.47
CA THR A 516 10.17 -57.56 37.17
C THR A 516 10.64 -57.74 35.73
N ASP A 517 11.84 -58.33 35.62
CA ASP A 517 12.40 -58.97 34.44
C ASP A 517 11.45 -59.98 33.78
N LYS A 518 11.51 -60.10 32.44
CA LYS A 518 11.82 -61.40 31.78
C LYS A 518 12.09 -61.28 30.28
N LYS A 519 13.21 -61.90 29.90
CA LYS A 519 13.75 -62.20 28.57
C LYS A 519 12.89 -63.17 27.76
N SER A 520 12.93 -63.05 26.43
CA SER A 520 13.15 -64.11 25.40
C SER A 520 12.77 -63.53 24.02
N ILE A 521 13.67 -63.24 23.07
CA ILE A 521 14.46 -64.14 22.19
C ILE A 521 13.60 -65.20 21.47
N ASP A 522 13.30 -65.00 20.18
CA ASP A 522 13.85 -65.73 18.99
C ASP A 522 12.92 -65.52 17.77
N ARG A 523 13.39 -64.92 16.66
CA ARG A 523 14.01 -65.52 15.45
C ARG A 523 13.12 -66.43 14.58
N LYS A 524 12.93 -65.97 13.33
CA LYS A 524 13.06 -66.64 11.99
C LYS A 524 11.95 -66.10 11.06
N LYS A 525 12.21 -65.24 10.06
CA LYS A 525 12.80 -65.50 8.72
C LYS A 525 12.27 -66.80 8.07
N ILE A 526 11.33 -66.67 7.14
CA ILE A 526 11.59 -66.77 5.68
C ILE A 526 10.86 -65.59 5.01
#